data_AF-A0A7K1G877-F1
#
_entry.id   AF-A0A7K1G877-F1
#
_cell.length_a   1.000
_cell.length_b   1.000
_cell.length_c   1.000
_cell.angle_alpha   90.00
_cell.angle_beta   90.00
_cell.angle_gamma   90.00
#
_symmetry.space_group_name_H-M   'P 1'
#
loop_
_entity.id
_entity.type
_entity.pdbx_description
1 polymer ?
#
loop_
_entity_poly.entity_id
_entity_poly.type
_entity_poly.pdbx_seq_one_letter_code
_entity_poly.pdbx_strand_id
1 'polypeptide(L)'
;MKIISGILILISVYIGISHGSRVFSKPTETYLQMMSQLGITNTTRIFIGVWSIGAAILILFPKTFFLGNAIRAIQIVLMMALAIKAGNLKFALIEIPFLILPLIMIYLEHPFKSETV
;
A
#
# COMPACT_ATOMS: atom_id res chain seq x y z
N MET A 1 -20.17 -8.65 7.73
CA MET A 1 -19.08 -7.64 7.85
C MET A 1 -17.77 -8.22 8.36
N LYS A 2 -17.74 -8.90 9.53
CA LYS A 2 -16.48 -9.39 10.14
C LYS A 2 -15.69 -10.39 9.26
N ILE A 3 -16.35 -11.34 8.59
CA ILE A 3 -15.69 -12.30 7.67
C ILE A 3 -15.06 -11.58 6.47
N ILE A 4 -15.82 -10.70 5.81
CA ILE A 4 -15.34 -9.92 4.65
C ILE A 4 -14.13 -9.07 5.03
N SER A 5 -14.20 -8.37 6.17
CA SER A 5 -13.10 -7.54 6.67
C SER A 5 -11.87 -8.37 7.01
N GLY A 6 -12.05 -9.55 7.62
CA GLY A 6 -10.96 -10.49 7.88
C GLY A 6 -10.26 -10.97 6.60
N ILE A 7 -11.03 -11.35 5.56
CA ILE A 7 -10.47 -11.73 4.26
C ILE A 7 -9.72 -10.56 3.62
N LEU A 8 -10.29 -9.36 3.64
CA LEU A 8 -9.66 -8.16 3.09
C LEU A 8 -8.37 -7.79 3.83
N ILE A 9 -8.30 -7.99 5.14
CA ILE A 9 -7.07 -7.84 5.92
C ILE A 9 -5.99 -8.77 5.41
N LEU A 10 -6.29 -10.07 5.24
CA LEU A 10 -5.33 -11.04 4.74
C LEU A 10 -4.82 -10.67 3.34
N ILE A 11 -5.74 -10.29 2.44
CA ILE A 11 -5.40 -9.83 1.09
C ILE A 11 -4.51 -8.58 1.15
N SER A 12 -4.91 -7.58 1.94
CA SER A 12 -4.18 -6.32 2.08
C SER A 12 -2.77 -6.57 2.61
N VAL A 13 -2.63 -7.36 3.68
CA VAL A 13 -1.33 -7.71 4.28
C VAL A 13 -0.46 -8.46 3.28
N TYR A 14 -1.02 -9.47 2.60
CA TYR A 14 -0.30 -10.20 1.55
C TYR A 14 0.22 -9.26 0.45
N ILE A 15 -0.64 -8.39 -0.10
CA ILE A 15 -0.24 -7.43 -1.14
C ILE A 15 0.84 -6.49 -0.60
N GLY A 16 0.69 -5.97 0.62
CA GLY A 16 1.62 -5.01 1.21
C GLY A 16 3.01 -5.59 1.48
N ILE A 17 3.06 -6.82 2.00
CA ILE A 17 4.31 -7.56 2.20
C ILE A 17 4.92 -7.95 0.85
N SER A 18 4.13 -8.47 -0.08
CA SER A 18 4.59 -8.87 -1.42
C SER A 18 5.16 -7.69 -2.22
N HIS A 19 4.51 -6.52 -2.20
CA HIS A 19 4.99 -5.33 -2.89
C HIS A 19 6.23 -4.75 -2.21
N GLY A 20 6.22 -4.68 -0.88
CA GLY A 20 7.33 -4.13 -0.12
C GLY A 20 8.59 -5.00 -0.19
N SER A 21 8.45 -6.33 -0.20
CA SER A 21 9.58 -7.26 -0.21
C SER A 21 10.33 -7.31 -1.55
N ARG A 22 9.76 -6.76 -2.63
CA ARG A 22 10.44 -6.62 -3.94
C ARG A 22 11.73 -5.81 -3.86
N VAL A 23 11.89 -4.97 -2.85
CA VAL A 23 13.15 -4.27 -2.58
C VAL A 23 14.32 -5.25 -2.31
N PHE A 24 14.04 -6.39 -1.70
CA PHE A 24 15.03 -7.42 -1.37
C PHE A 24 15.30 -8.39 -2.52
N SER A 25 14.47 -8.34 -3.57
CA SER A 25 14.67 -9.13 -4.78
C SER A 25 15.53 -8.38 -5.79
N LYS A 26 16.25 -9.10 -6.66
CA LYS A 26 16.97 -8.49 -7.78
C LYS A 26 15.93 -7.83 -8.71
N PRO A 27 15.89 -6.50 -8.82
CA PRO A 27 14.90 -5.83 -9.66
C PRO A 27 15.20 -6.07 -11.14
N THR A 28 14.15 -6.14 -11.95
CA THR A 28 14.31 -6.13 -13.42
C THR A 28 14.75 -4.74 -13.89
N GLU A 29 15.47 -4.69 -15.01
CA GLU A 29 15.89 -3.41 -15.60
C GLU A 29 14.70 -2.52 -15.96
N THR A 30 13.63 -3.10 -16.51
CA THR A 30 12.39 -2.40 -16.83
C THR A 30 11.77 -1.74 -15.60
N TYR A 31 11.77 -2.42 -14.45
CA TYR A 31 11.26 -1.87 -13.21
C TYR A 31 12.15 -0.73 -12.69
N LEU A 32 13.48 -0.86 -12.77
CA LEU A 32 14.41 0.20 -12.39
C LEU A 32 14.26 1.44 -13.28
N GLN A 33 14.10 1.26 -14.59
CA GLN A 33 13.86 2.36 -15.53
C GLN A 33 12.55 3.08 -15.20
N MET A 34 11.47 2.33 -14.94
CA MET A 34 10.20 2.91 -14.51
C MET A 34 10.35 3.71 -13.22
N MET A 35 10.98 3.16 -12.17
CA MET A 35 11.20 3.88 -10.91
C MET A 35 12.05 5.14 -11.13
N SER A 36 13.08 5.07 -11.97
CA SER A 36 13.93 6.22 -12.32
C SER A 36 13.13 7.33 -13.00
N GLN A 37 12.23 6.97 -13.95
CA GLN A 37 11.33 7.93 -14.60
C GLN A 37 10.37 8.62 -13.62
N LEU A 38 10.00 7.94 -12.53
CA LEU A 38 9.19 8.51 -11.44
C LEU A 38 10.01 9.39 -10.48
N GLY A 39 11.32 9.56 -10.71
CA GLY A 39 12.24 10.25 -9.81
C GLY A 39 12.56 9.47 -8.53
N ILE A 40 12.28 8.16 -8.51
CA ILE A 40 12.47 7.29 -7.36
C ILE A 40 13.88 6.68 -7.44
N THR A 41 14.75 7.13 -6.54
CA THR A 41 16.10 6.56 -6.37
C THR A 41 16.04 5.18 -5.71
N ASN A 42 17.16 4.45 -5.73
CA ASN A 42 17.26 3.17 -5.01
C ASN A 42 16.95 3.32 -3.51
N THR A 43 17.42 4.39 -2.88
CA THR A 43 17.15 4.70 -1.46
C THR A 43 15.66 4.94 -1.22
N THR A 44 15.03 5.77 -2.06
CA THR A 44 13.59 6.05 -1.98
C THR A 44 12.76 4.78 -2.18
N ARG A 45 13.19 3.90 -3.09
CA ARG A 45 12.56 2.59 -3.31
C ARG A 45 12.61 1.71 -2.07
N ILE A 46 13.74 1.66 -1.37
CA ILE A 46 13.87 0.91 -0.11
C ILE A 46 12.93 1.47 0.95
N PHE A 47 12.90 2.80 1.08
CA PHE A 47 11.99 3.47 2.00
C PHE A 47 10.52 3.13 1.72
N ILE A 48 10.09 3.21 0.45
CA ILE A 48 8.73 2.83 0.02
C ILE A 48 8.44 1.36 0.37
N GLY A 49 9.42 0.46 0.22
CA GLY A 49 9.27 -0.95 0.57
C GLY A 49 9.04 -1.16 2.08
N VAL A 50 9.88 -0.53 2.91
CA VAL A 50 9.75 -0.57 4.38
C VAL A 50 8.44 0.06 4.84
N TRP A 51 8.05 1.19 4.24
CA TRP A 51 6.78 1.86 4.49
C TRP A 51 5.59 0.93 4.21
N SER A 52 5.59 0.25 3.05
CA SER A 52 4.54 -0.70 2.66
C SER A 52 4.41 -1.87 3.65
N ILE A 53 5.53 -2.44 4.09
CA ILE A 53 5.55 -3.53 5.07
C ILE A 53 5.08 -3.03 6.44
N GLY A 54 5.55 -1.86 6.88
CA GLY A 54 5.12 -1.24 8.13
C GLY A 54 3.61 -1.00 8.16
N ALA A 55 3.05 -0.44 7.09
CA ALA A 55 1.61 -0.27 6.95
C ALA A 55 0.84 -1.59 7.02
N ALA A 56 1.33 -2.64 6.35
CA ALA A 56 0.74 -3.98 6.41
C ALA A 56 0.73 -4.55 7.83
N ILE A 57 1.81 -4.38 8.59
CA ILE A 57 1.88 -4.83 9.99
C ILE A 57 0.87 -4.07 10.85
N LEU A 58 0.74 -2.75 10.68
CA LEU A 58 -0.23 -1.94 11.44
C LEU A 58 -1.69 -2.35 11.16
N ILE A 59 -2.00 -2.81 9.95
CA ILE A 59 -3.34 -3.29 9.56
C ILE A 59 -3.73 -4.56 10.32
N LEU A 60 -2.79 -5.37 10.81
CA LEU A 60 -3.09 -6.60 11.55
C LEU A 60 -3.70 -6.36 12.94
N PHE A 61 -3.47 -5.19 13.53
CA PHE A 61 -3.88 -4.91 14.90
C PHE A 61 -5.06 -3.91 14.94
N PRO A 62 -6.13 -4.20 15.70
CA PRO A 62 -7.30 -3.32 15.78
C PRO A 62 -6.96 -1.88 16.17
N LYS A 63 -6.02 -1.70 17.11
CA LYS A 63 -5.61 -0.39 17.64
C LYS A 63 -4.91 0.49 16.60
N THR A 64 -4.26 -0.12 15.61
CA THR A 64 -3.49 0.59 14.58
C THR A 64 -4.10 0.47 13.19
N PHE A 65 -5.25 -0.20 13.06
CA PHE A 65 -5.88 -0.52 11.78
C PHE A 65 -6.16 0.72 10.92
N PHE A 66 -6.76 1.75 11.51
CA PHE A 66 -7.01 3.02 10.81
C PHE A 66 -5.70 3.64 10.31
N LEU A 67 -4.71 3.75 11.20
CA LEU A 67 -3.41 4.34 10.88
C LEU A 67 -2.69 3.56 9.77
N GLY A 68 -2.69 2.23 9.83
CA GLY A 68 -2.08 1.37 8.80
C GLY A 68 -2.72 1.57 7.43
N ASN A 69 -4.05 1.63 7.36
CA ASN A 69 -4.76 1.90 6.10
C ASN A 69 -4.55 3.34 5.61
N ALA A 70 -4.54 4.35 6.51
CA ALA A 70 -4.28 5.74 6.14
C ALA A 70 -2.87 5.94 5.58
N ILE A 71 -1.85 5.39 6.26
CA ILE A 71 -0.45 5.39 5.80
C ILE A 71 -0.34 4.74 4.42
N ARG A 72 -1.08 3.66 4.19
CA ARG A 72 -1.09 2.99 2.88
C ARG A 72 -1.78 3.82 1.80
N ALA A 73 -2.92 4.45 2.09
CA ALA A 73 -3.59 5.34 1.15
C ALA A 73 -2.68 6.52 0.77
N ILE A 74 -2.01 7.14 1.73
CA ILE A 74 -1.05 8.24 1.49
C ILE A 74 0.07 7.77 0.55
N GLN A 75 0.66 6.59 0.79
CA GLN A 75 1.70 6.05 -0.07
C GLN A 75 1.23 5.92 -1.52
N ILE A 76 0.04 5.35 -1.73
CA ILE A 76 -0.50 5.09 -3.06
C ILE A 76 -0.82 6.41 -3.78
N VAL A 77 -1.42 7.38 -3.08
CA VAL A 77 -1.65 8.73 -3.62
C VAL A 77 -0.33 9.40 -4.02
N LEU A 78 0.72 9.28 -3.21
CA LEU A 78 2.04 9.81 -3.55
C LEU A 78 2.62 9.15 -4.81
N MET A 79 2.50 7.82 -4.92
CA MET A 79 2.94 7.07 -6.11
C MET A 79 2.17 7.50 -7.37
N MET A 80 0.85 7.68 -7.26
CA MET A 80 0.02 8.20 -8.35
C MET A 80 0.43 9.62 -8.76
N ALA A 81 0.67 10.51 -7.79
CA ALA A 81 1.07 11.89 -8.06
C ALA A 81 2.44 11.95 -8.77
N LEU A 82 3.41 11.13 -8.34
CA LEU A 82 4.71 11.01 -9.01
C LEU A 82 4.56 10.48 -10.44
N ALA A 83 3.67 9.50 -10.66
CA ALA A 83 3.40 8.96 -11.98
C ALA A 83 2.75 9.96 -12.93
N ILE A 84 1.77 10.74 -12.45
CA ILE A 84 1.16 11.81 -13.23
C ILE A 84 2.22 12.89 -13.56
N LYS A 85 3.03 13.29 -12.58
CA LYS A 85 4.14 14.25 -12.79
C LYS A 85 5.12 13.76 -13.86
N ALA A 86 5.39 12.46 -13.92
CA ALA A 86 6.27 11.83 -14.90
C ALA A 86 5.59 11.54 -16.26
N GLY A 87 4.32 11.94 -16.45
CA GLY A 87 3.55 11.67 -17.67
C GLY A 87 3.09 10.21 -17.81
N ASN A 88 3.25 9.39 -16.78
CA ASN A 88 2.85 7.98 -16.77
C ASN A 88 1.45 7.79 -16.19
N LEU A 89 0.44 8.24 -16.95
CA LEU A 89 -0.96 8.13 -16.53
C LEU A 89 -1.41 6.66 -16.39
N LYS A 90 -0.87 5.75 -17.22
CA LYS A 90 -1.18 4.32 -17.16
C LYS A 90 -0.83 3.73 -15.79
N PHE A 91 0.35 4.04 -15.27
CA PHE A 91 0.76 3.59 -13.93
C PHE A 91 -0.16 4.18 -12.84
N ALA A 92 -0.48 5.48 -12.91
CA ALA A 92 -1.38 6.10 -11.94
C ALA A 92 -2.78 5.46 -11.93
N LEU A 93 -3.31 5.07 -13.09
CA LEU A 93 -4.60 4.39 -13.19
C LEU A 93 -4.57 2.96 -12.60
N ILE A 94 -3.45 2.25 -12.75
CA ILE A 94 -3.24 0.92 -12.16
C ILE A 94 -3.24 0.98 -10.63
N GLU A 95 -2.81 2.10 -10.04
CA GLU A 95 -2.80 2.30 -8.59
C GLU A 95 -4.20 2.55 -7.98
N ILE A 96 -5.20 2.95 -8.77
CA ILE A 96 -6.58 3.23 -8.30
C ILE A 96 -7.21 2.04 -7.54
N PRO A 97 -7.25 0.80 -8.07
CA PRO A 97 -7.79 -0.34 -7.32
C PRO A 97 -7.04 -0.58 -6.00
N PHE A 98 -5.73 -0.31 -5.96
CA PHE A 98 -4.95 -0.42 -4.74
C PHE A 98 -5.28 0.68 -3.73
N LEU A 99 -5.65 1.89 -4.18
CA LEU A 99 -6.12 2.97 -3.32
C LEU A 99 -7.52 2.68 -2.74
N ILE A 100 -8.40 2.06 -3.53
CA ILE A 100 -9.75 1.72 -3.09
C ILE A 100 -9.71 0.76 -1.89
N LEU A 101 -8.79 -0.21 -1.89
CA LEU A 101 -8.67 -1.22 -0.83
C LEU A 101 -8.53 -0.63 0.59
N PRO A 102 -7.53 0.20 0.93
CA PRO A 102 -7.40 0.78 2.26
C PRO A 102 -8.58 1.69 2.63
N LEU A 103 -9.21 2.37 1.66
CA LEU A 103 -10.38 3.21 1.91
C LEU A 103 -11.62 2.38 2.28
N ILE A 104 -11.87 1.29 1.54
CA ILE A 104 -12.93 0.32 1.88
C ILE A 104 -12.63 -0.31 3.24
N MET A 105 -11.38 -0.66 3.52
CA MET A 105 -11.00 -1.24 4.82
C MET A 105 -11.28 -0.28 5.97
N ILE A 106 -10.98 1.02 5.83
CA ILE A 106 -11.34 2.03 6.83
C ILE A 106 -12.85 2.03 7.09
N TYR A 107 -13.66 1.98 6.03
CA TYR A 107 -15.12 1.94 6.14
C TYR A 107 -15.64 0.66 6.82
N LEU A 108 -15.04 -0.51 6.52
CA LEU A 108 -15.47 -1.80 7.05
C LEU A 108 -15.02 -2.07 8.49
N GLU A 109 -14.03 -1.32 8.96
CA GLU A 109 -13.40 -1.44 10.28
C GLU A 109 -12.70 -2.80 10.51
N HIS A 110 -11.95 -2.90 11.62
CA HIS A 110 -11.27 -4.13 11.99
C HIS A 110 -12.28 -5.14 12.58
N PRO A 111 -12.27 -6.43 12.18
CA PRO A 111 -13.26 -7.41 12.65
C PRO A 111 -13.25 -7.66 14.17
N PHE A 112 -12.11 -7.38 14.82
CA PHE A 112 -11.92 -7.46 16.27
C PHE A 112 -11.91 -6.09 16.97
N LYS A 113 -12.42 -5.03 16.34
CA LYS A 113 -12.63 -3.75 17.04
C LYS A 113 -13.67 -4.01 18.13
N SER A 114 -13.33 -3.71 19.39
CA SER A 114 -14.30 -3.75 20.47
C SER A 114 -15.38 -2.71 20.18
N GLU A 115 -16.64 -3.12 20.21
CA GLU A 115 -17.78 -2.20 20.19
C GLU A 115 -17.77 -1.44 21.53
N THR A 116 -16.93 -0.42 21.64
CA THR A 116 -17.14 0.60 22.67
C THR A 116 -18.28 1.46 22.14
N VAL A 117 -19.48 1.14 22.65
CA VAL A 117 -20.68 1.99 22.63
C VAL A 117 -20.33 3.39 23.11
#